data_AF-A0A3M2R931-F1
#
_entry.id   AF-A0A3M2R931-F1
#
_cell.length_a   1.000
_cell.length_b   1.000
_cell.length_c   1.000
_cell.angle_alpha   90.00
_cell.angle_beta   90.00
_cell.angle_gamma   90.00
#
_symmetry.space_group_name_H-M   'P 1'
#
loop_
_entity.id
_entity.type
_entity.pdbx_description
1 polymer ?
#
loop_
_entity_poly.entity_id
_entity_poly.type
_entity_poly.pdbx_seq_one_letter_code
_entity_poly.pdbx_strand_id
1 'polypeptide(L)'
;MISRLLYHKKRQQRWWRYLQFRGAYQAAQQARDPASRLCACFRKLGYGEPTSELKDVWAQWVALGSLVAPKLETSTVTALESQIVSLDGKQLPVLAWLDLYRLAIGVGVYGPANALRNKAITRAASVVGSASKGNLTAQEVALGFYCNLELGRFGEADILLRDMATGGLPAEKVGHARWFLSLYKGDLATSEAGSLDEDFGSYLRGQRVAIVGPVKSHASQGTEIDAHDRVVKFSYQGGEKGRDALTQGQRIDVSYYNNTQSQRLSESGYSKVLEQLSWIVCINRKGRSRFPSHEQKIRQIYSLQWLLPDTHFNAGPNAFIDLLRCQPAGIKVFNTDLMLSAGRYAGYRKPGAKDIDYTRSFIKTHDPILQYVTIHRLWELGYLEGDARFEEVMELGLKGYLSQLQRVHGAHDQALL
;
A
#
# COMPACT_ATOMS: atom_id res chain seq x y z
N MET A 1 -10.90 -13.77 -17.41
CA MET A 1 -12.12 -12.95 -17.20
C MET A 1 -12.58 -12.99 -15.73
N ILE A 2 -12.55 -14.15 -15.06
CA ILE A 2 -12.96 -14.37 -13.65
C ILE A 2 -12.19 -13.51 -12.61
N SER A 3 -10.86 -13.38 -12.73
CA SER A 3 -10.05 -12.58 -11.79
C SER A 3 -10.38 -11.08 -11.79
N ARG A 4 -10.84 -10.52 -12.92
CA ARG A 4 -11.30 -9.12 -13.03
C ARG A 4 -12.63 -8.91 -12.30
N LEU A 5 -13.56 -9.85 -12.41
CA LEU A 5 -14.84 -9.81 -11.70
C LEU A 5 -14.63 -9.88 -10.19
N LEU A 6 -13.76 -10.79 -9.73
CA LEU A 6 -13.40 -10.92 -8.31
C LEU A 6 -12.72 -9.65 -7.77
N TYR A 7 -11.83 -9.03 -8.55
CA TYR A 7 -11.15 -7.78 -8.17
C TYR A 7 -12.12 -6.61 -7.97
N HIS A 8 -12.95 -6.36 -8.99
CA HIS A 8 -13.92 -5.27 -8.95
C HIS A 8 -14.92 -5.46 -7.80
N LYS A 9 -15.36 -6.71 -7.60
CA LYS A 9 -16.24 -7.11 -6.50
C LYS A 9 -15.61 -6.85 -5.14
N LYS A 10 -14.34 -7.23 -4.90
CA LYS A 10 -13.63 -6.96 -3.63
C LYS A 10 -13.53 -5.46 -3.34
N ARG A 11 -13.14 -4.64 -4.32
CA ARG A 11 -13.01 -3.18 -4.14
C ARG A 11 -14.37 -2.51 -3.90
N GLN A 12 -15.41 -2.91 -4.64
CA GLN A 12 -16.77 -2.42 -4.42
C GLN A 12 -17.30 -2.82 -3.05
N GLN A 13 -17.10 -4.07 -2.65
CA GLN A 13 -17.49 -4.56 -1.33
C GLN A 13 -16.77 -3.79 -0.23
N ARG A 14 -15.45 -3.59 -0.34
CA ARG A 14 -14.67 -2.80 0.63
C ARG A 14 -15.22 -1.39 0.79
N TRP A 15 -15.48 -0.70 -0.33
CA TRP A 15 -16.05 0.63 -0.30
C TRP A 15 -17.46 0.65 0.30
N TRP A 16 -18.29 -0.33 -0.04
CA TRP A 16 -19.64 -0.47 0.52
C TRP A 16 -19.62 -0.70 2.04
N ARG A 17 -18.75 -1.59 2.54
CA ARG A 17 -18.59 -1.85 3.99
C ARG A 17 -18.10 -0.61 4.73
N TYR A 18 -17.11 0.09 4.17
CA TYR A 18 -16.70 1.39 4.68
C TYR A 18 -17.87 2.38 4.76
N LEU A 19 -18.71 2.48 3.71
CA LEU A 19 -19.88 3.35 3.74
C LEU A 19 -20.91 2.94 4.81
N GLN A 20 -21.06 1.65 5.10
CA GLN A 20 -21.93 1.20 6.20
C GLN A 20 -21.39 1.66 7.55
N PHE A 21 -20.10 1.44 7.80
CA PHE A 21 -19.43 1.88 9.03
C PHE A 21 -19.43 3.40 9.18
N ARG A 22 -19.14 4.14 8.11
CA ARG A 22 -19.25 5.60 8.04
C ARG A 22 -20.65 6.06 8.45
N GLY A 23 -21.69 5.48 7.83
CA GLY A 23 -23.07 5.87 8.13
C GLY A 23 -23.45 5.56 9.57
N ALA A 24 -23.01 4.42 10.10
CA ALA A 24 -23.22 4.06 11.51
C ALA A 24 -22.51 5.02 12.47
N TYR A 25 -21.28 5.41 12.14
CA TYR A 25 -20.48 6.37 12.92
C TYR A 25 -21.15 7.75 12.96
N GLN A 26 -21.52 8.29 11.80
CA GLN A 26 -22.21 9.58 11.70
C GLN A 26 -23.56 9.55 12.42
N ALA A 27 -24.34 8.48 12.28
CA ALA A 27 -25.61 8.33 13.00
C ALA A 27 -25.42 8.18 14.53
N ALA A 28 -24.29 7.64 14.97
CA ALA A 28 -23.97 7.46 16.38
C ALA A 28 -23.62 8.78 17.07
N GLN A 29 -23.02 9.75 16.36
CA GLN A 29 -22.67 11.07 16.90
C GLN A 29 -23.89 11.85 17.44
N GLN A 30 -25.09 11.52 16.97
CA GLN A 30 -26.34 12.16 17.37
C GLN A 30 -27.28 11.22 18.14
N ALA A 31 -26.88 9.96 18.37
CA ALA A 31 -27.73 8.96 18.99
C ALA A 31 -27.64 9.02 20.52
N ARG A 32 -28.76 8.77 21.20
CA ARG A 32 -28.78 8.55 22.66
C ARG A 32 -28.01 7.29 23.06
N ASP A 33 -28.02 6.28 22.19
CA ASP A 33 -27.25 5.04 22.33
C ASP A 33 -26.36 4.85 21.08
N PRO A 34 -25.11 5.35 21.10
CA PRO A 34 -24.14 5.16 20.03
C PRO A 34 -23.85 3.69 19.71
N ALA A 35 -23.89 2.80 20.70
CA ALA A 35 -23.55 1.39 20.53
C ALA A 35 -24.60 0.64 19.71
N SER A 36 -25.88 1.02 19.81
CA SER A 36 -26.96 0.45 18.96
C SER A 36 -26.67 0.57 17.46
N ARG A 37 -26.00 1.66 17.04
CA ARG A 37 -25.64 1.89 15.63
C ARG A 37 -24.54 0.96 15.16
N LEU A 38 -23.55 0.69 16.02
CA LEU A 38 -22.52 -0.31 15.74
C LEU A 38 -23.13 -1.71 15.60
N CYS A 39 -24.00 -2.11 16.54
CA CYS A 39 -24.68 -3.40 16.50
C CYS A 39 -25.49 -3.58 15.21
N ALA A 40 -26.26 -2.56 14.81
CA ALA A 40 -27.02 -2.58 13.56
C ALA A 40 -26.11 -2.72 12.33
N CYS A 41 -24.97 -2.02 12.33
CA CYS A 41 -23.98 -2.13 11.26
C CYS A 41 -23.36 -3.53 11.18
N PHE A 42 -22.93 -4.08 12.33
CA PHE A 42 -22.37 -5.44 12.40
C PHE A 42 -23.36 -6.48 11.88
N ARG A 43 -24.62 -6.42 12.33
CA ARG A 43 -25.69 -7.30 11.83
C ARG A 43 -25.88 -7.17 10.32
N LYS A 44 -25.90 -5.94 9.79
CA LYS A 44 -26.05 -5.67 8.35
C LYS A 44 -24.89 -6.23 7.52
N LEU A 45 -23.69 -6.26 8.09
CA LEU A 45 -22.49 -6.80 7.44
C LEU A 45 -22.31 -8.31 7.67
N GLY A 46 -23.21 -8.95 8.43
CA GLY A 46 -23.14 -10.38 8.76
C GLY A 46 -22.06 -10.71 9.80
N TYR A 47 -21.66 -9.75 10.62
CA TYR A 47 -20.79 -9.99 11.77
C TYR A 47 -21.61 -10.40 12.99
N GLY A 48 -20.98 -11.12 13.93
CA GLY A 48 -21.55 -11.39 15.25
C GLY A 48 -21.77 -10.10 16.04
N GLU A 49 -22.47 -10.17 17.16
CA GLU A 49 -22.69 -8.98 18.00
C GLU A 49 -21.35 -8.47 18.57
N PRO A 50 -21.09 -7.14 18.56
CA PRO A 50 -19.91 -6.60 19.22
C PRO A 50 -19.97 -6.85 20.74
N THR A 51 -18.81 -7.06 21.36
CA THR A 51 -18.67 -7.22 22.82
C THR A 51 -18.96 -5.91 23.56
N SER A 52 -19.16 -6.00 24.88
CA SER A 52 -19.28 -4.83 25.77
C SER A 52 -18.10 -3.89 25.62
N GLU A 53 -16.88 -4.43 25.63
CA GLU A 53 -15.65 -3.66 25.61
C GLU A 53 -15.50 -2.91 24.28
N LEU A 54 -15.88 -3.55 23.16
CA LEU A 54 -15.87 -2.89 21.85
C LEU A 54 -16.94 -1.80 21.75
N LYS A 55 -18.12 -2.00 22.36
CA LYS A 55 -19.17 -0.97 22.41
C LYS A 55 -18.68 0.26 23.19
N ASP A 56 -17.93 0.07 24.27
CA ASP A 56 -17.35 1.16 25.06
C ASP A 56 -16.29 1.93 24.26
N VAL A 57 -15.37 1.22 23.60
CA VAL A 57 -14.38 1.84 22.70
C VAL A 57 -15.07 2.62 21.58
N TRP A 58 -16.13 2.07 21.01
CA TRP A 58 -16.92 2.74 19.97
C TRP A 58 -17.56 4.02 20.49
N ALA A 59 -18.17 4.01 21.68
CA ALA A 59 -18.78 5.19 22.28
C ALA A 59 -17.75 6.33 22.45
N GLN A 60 -16.55 6.00 22.92
CA GLN A 60 -15.47 6.98 23.08
C GLN A 60 -14.95 7.49 21.73
N TRP A 61 -14.82 6.62 20.74
CA TRP A 61 -14.41 7.01 19.41
C TRP A 61 -15.46 7.91 18.72
N VAL A 62 -16.74 7.64 18.92
CA VAL A 62 -17.83 8.51 18.45
C VAL A 62 -17.77 9.87 19.15
N ALA A 63 -17.59 9.89 20.47
CA ALA A 63 -17.45 11.12 21.25
C ALA A 63 -16.27 11.96 20.74
N LEU A 64 -15.13 11.34 20.45
CA LEU A 64 -13.95 12.00 19.86
C LEU A 64 -14.28 12.68 18.52
N GLY A 65 -15.03 12.01 17.64
CA GLY A 65 -15.45 12.60 16.37
C GLY A 65 -16.43 13.75 16.51
N SER A 66 -17.24 13.74 17.57
CA SER A 66 -18.21 14.81 17.86
C SER A 66 -17.55 16.09 18.39
N LEU A 67 -16.28 16.06 18.80
CA LEU A 67 -15.59 17.24 19.34
C LEU A 67 -15.33 18.36 18.31
N VAL A 68 -15.50 18.08 17.00
CA VAL A 68 -15.30 19.03 15.87
C VAL A 68 -14.16 20.01 16.15
N ALA A 69 -12.96 19.47 16.39
CA ALA A 69 -11.77 20.26 16.69
C ALA A 69 -10.82 20.26 15.49
N PRO A 70 -10.17 21.40 15.17
CA PRO A 70 -9.18 21.45 14.09
C PRO A 70 -7.87 20.73 14.44
N LYS A 71 -7.71 20.32 15.70
CA LYS A 71 -6.63 19.48 16.16
C LYS A 71 -7.12 18.65 17.33
N LEU A 72 -6.99 17.34 17.23
CA LEU A 72 -7.23 16.44 18.36
C LEU A 72 -6.05 16.48 19.32
N GLU A 73 -6.33 16.52 20.62
CA GLU A 73 -5.29 16.38 21.63
C GLU A 73 -4.63 15.00 21.55
N THR A 74 -3.30 14.98 21.62
CA THR A 74 -2.51 13.74 21.55
C THR A 74 -2.91 12.76 22.65
N SER A 75 -3.16 13.25 23.87
CA SER A 75 -3.65 12.47 25.01
C SER A 75 -4.92 11.69 24.68
N THR A 76 -5.90 12.33 24.06
CA THR A 76 -7.18 11.70 23.72
C THR A 76 -7.03 10.62 22.65
N VAL A 77 -6.20 10.87 21.63
CA VAL A 77 -5.91 9.88 20.59
C VAL A 77 -5.16 8.67 21.18
N THR A 78 -4.19 8.91 22.07
CA THR A 78 -3.45 7.85 22.76
C THR A 78 -4.33 7.05 23.73
N ALA A 79 -5.29 7.68 24.39
CA ALA A 79 -6.24 6.98 25.25
C ALA A 79 -7.12 6.01 24.47
N LEU A 80 -7.68 6.45 23.33
CA LEU A 80 -8.45 5.59 22.42
C LEU A 80 -7.60 4.43 21.89
N GLU A 81 -6.37 4.71 21.45
CA GLU A 81 -5.43 3.70 20.99
C GLU A 81 -5.16 2.64 22.07
N SER A 82 -4.92 3.07 23.32
CA SER A 82 -4.64 2.17 24.45
C SER A 82 -5.80 1.23 24.74
N GLN A 83 -7.04 1.71 24.63
CA GLN A 83 -8.22 0.87 24.83
C GLN A 83 -8.43 -0.12 23.67
N ILE A 84 -8.15 0.28 22.44
CA ILE A 84 -8.15 -0.66 21.30
C ILE A 84 -7.08 -1.74 21.52
N VAL A 85 -5.92 -1.37 22.03
CA VAL A 85 -4.84 -2.33 22.35
C VAL A 85 -5.28 -3.32 23.43
N SER A 86 -6.10 -2.94 24.41
CA SER A 86 -6.59 -3.87 25.45
C SER A 86 -7.68 -4.84 24.99
N LEU A 87 -8.33 -4.59 23.85
CA LEU A 87 -9.36 -5.48 23.30
C LEU A 87 -8.82 -6.88 22.95
N ASP A 88 -9.58 -7.94 23.18
CA ASP A 88 -9.20 -9.28 22.70
C ASP A 88 -9.27 -9.34 21.17
N GLY A 89 -8.15 -9.68 20.53
CA GLY A 89 -8.09 -9.84 19.07
C GLY A 89 -8.96 -10.97 18.52
N LYS A 90 -9.35 -11.96 19.36
CA LYS A 90 -10.19 -13.10 18.95
C LYS A 90 -11.68 -12.77 18.85
N GLN A 91 -12.13 -11.68 19.48
CA GLN A 91 -13.55 -11.35 19.59
C GLN A 91 -14.21 -11.00 18.25
N LEU A 92 -13.43 -10.57 17.25
CA LEU A 92 -13.92 -10.27 15.90
C LEU A 92 -13.25 -11.14 14.83
N PRO A 93 -13.94 -11.39 13.71
CA PRO A 93 -13.29 -11.91 12.51
C PRO A 93 -12.32 -10.87 11.94
N VAL A 94 -11.27 -11.35 11.24
CA VAL A 94 -10.24 -10.50 10.62
C VAL A 94 -10.84 -9.36 9.78
N LEU A 95 -11.88 -9.66 8.99
CA LEU A 95 -12.48 -8.68 8.10
C LEU A 95 -13.13 -7.51 8.87
N ALA A 96 -13.76 -7.78 10.02
CA ALA A 96 -14.37 -6.74 10.84
C ALA A 96 -13.29 -5.82 11.45
N TRP A 97 -12.16 -6.37 11.89
CA TRP A 97 -11.01 -5.56 12.31
C TRP A 97 -10.48 -4.67 11.19
N LEU A 98 -10.34 -5.21 9.97
CA LEU A 98 -9.87 -4.44 8.81
C LEU A 98 -10.86 -3.34 8.38
N ASP A 99 -12.16 -3.54 8.58
CA ASP A 99 -13.16 -2.52 8.25
C ASP A 99 -13.23 -1.41 9.32
N LEU A 100 -13.09 -1.75 10.60
CA LEU A 100 -12.89 -0.75 11.66
C LEU A 100 -11.59 0.04 11.43
N TYR A 101 -10.49 -0.64 11.07
CA TYR A 101 -9.24 0.01 10.67
C TYR A 101 -9.47 1.05 9.56
N ARG A 102 -10.23 0.71 8.50
CA ARG A 102 -10.52 1.63 7.41
C ARG A 102 -11.39 2.81 7.84
N LEU A 103 -12.34 2.58 8.76
CA LEU A 103 -13.09 3.67 9.35
C LEU A 103 -12.15 4.61 10.12
N ALA A 104 -11.21 4.08 10.91
CA ALA A 104 -10.21 4.86 11.65
C ALA A 104 -9.31 5.71 10.74
N ILE A 105 -8.86 5.16 9.61
CA ILE A 105 -8.19 5.95 8.57
C ILE A 105 -9.12 7.04 8.01
N GLY A 106 -10.38 6.70 7.73
CA GLY A 106 -11.33 7.65 7.12
C GLY A 106 -11.76 8.79 8.01
N VAL A 107 -11.75 8.61 9.33
CA VAL A 107 -11.96 9.70 10.30
C VAL A 107 -10.65 10.36 10.72
N GLY A 108 -9.51 9.90 10.19
CA GLY A 108 -8.22 10.52 10.38
C GLY A 108 -7.61 10.28 11.76
N VAL A 109 -7.72 9.08 12.34
CA VAL A 109 -7.05 8.67 13.59
C VAL A 109 -6.05 7.54 13.37
N TYR A 110 -4.82 7.87 12.97
CA TYR A 110 -3.86 6.91 12.42
C TYR A 110 -3.21 5.97 13.46
N GLY A 111 -2.99 6.43 14.70
CA GLY A 111 -2.55 5.58 15.81
C GLY A 111 -3.58 4.50 16.16
N PRO A 112 -4.83 4.88 16.52
CA PRO A 112 -5.94 3.95 16.69
C PRO A 112 -6.17 3.02 15.48
N ALA A 113 -6.03 3.53 14.26
CA ALA A 113 -6.12 2.71 13.05
C ALA A 113 -5.06 1.59 13.05
N ASN A 114 -3.81 1.91 13.37
CA ASN A 114 -2.75 0.91 13.47
C ASN A 114 -3.05 -0.16 14.53
N ALA A 115 -3.57 0.24 15.69
CA ALA A 115 -3.97 -0.71 16.75
C ALA A 115 -5.05 -1.70 16.26
N LEU A 116 -6.08 -1.22 15.56
CA LEU A 116 -7.11 -2.07 14.94
C LEU A 116 -6.53 -3.00 13.86
N ARG A 117 -5.62 -2.48 13.03
CA ARG A 117 -4.92 -3.27 12.00
C ARG A 117 -4.10 -4.39 12.64
N ASN A 118 -3.38 -4.11 13.73
CA ASN A 118 -2.61 -5.10 14.46
C ASN A 118 -3.49 -6.23 15.01
N LYS A 119 -4.69 -5.93 15.51
CA LYS A 119 -5.67 -6.98 15.88
C LYS A 119 -6.00 -7.88 14.69
N ALA A 120 -6.21 -7.30 13.51
CA ALA A 120 -6.48 -8.06 12.29
C ALA A 120 -5.30 -8.95 11.88
N ILE A 121 -4.07 -8.42 11.90
CA ILE A 121 -2.84 -9.14 11.51
C ILE A 121 -2.57 -10.31 12.47
N THR A 122 -2.58 -10.06 13.78
CA THR A 122 -2.38 -11.11 14.79
C THR A 122 -3.49 -12.16 14.73
N ARG A 123 -4.75 -11.75 14.52
CA ARG A 123 -5.87 -12.68 14.37
C ARG A 123 -5.69 -13.57 13.15
N ALA A 124 -5.37 -13.00 12.00
CA ALA A 124 -5.13 -13.78 10.77
C ALA A 124 -4.00 -14.79 10.95
N ALA A 125 -2.88 -14.39 11.55
CA ALA A 125 -1.77 -15.29 11.86
C ALA A 125 -2.17 -16.41 12.83
N SER A 126 -3.01 -16.11 13.84
CA SER A 126 -3.48 -17.12 14.81
C SER A 126 -4.43 -18.14 14.20
N VAL A 127 -5.37 -17.70 13.34
CA VAL A 127 -6.39 -18.56 12.73
C VAL A 127 -5.71 -19.66 11.91
N VAL A 128 -4.72 -19.30 11.11
CA VAL A 128 -4.00 -20.28 10.29
C VAL A 128 -3.12 -21.23 11.12
N GLY A 129 -2.60 -20.80 12.27
CA GLY A 129 -1.83 -21.66 13.17
C GLY A 129 -2.68 -22.65 13.97
N SER A 130 -3.96 -22.31 14.24
CA SER A 130 -4.87 -23.16 15.02
C SER A 130 -5.78 -24.08 14.20
N ALA A 131 -5.89 -23.85 12.89
CA ALA A 131 -6.82 -24.60 12.05
C ALA A 131 -6.29 -26.00 11.73
N SER A 132 -7.15 -27.01 11.86
CA SER A 132 -6.88 -28.36 11.35
C SER A 132 -6.65 -28.31 9.84
N LYS A 133 -5.68 -29.10 9.33
CA LYS A 133 -5.41 -29.24 7.89
C LYS A 133 -6.72 -29.59 7.15
N GLY A 134 -7.19 -28.71 6.28
CA GLY A 134 -8.39 -28.91 5.44
C GLY A 134 -9.50 -27.86 5.58
N ASN A 135 -9.51 -27.03 6.64
CA ASN A 135 -10.60 -26.07 6.89
C ASN A 135 -10.34 -24.63 6.39
N LEU A 136 -9.19 -24.36 5.79
CA LEU A 136 -8.81 -23.02 5.34
C LEU A 136 -8.97 -22.87 3.82
N THR A 137 -9.50 -21.73 3.41
CA THR A 137 -9.48 -21.33 2.00
C THR A 137 -8.08 -20.86 1.59
N ALA A 138 -7.74 -20.95 0.30
CA ALA A 138 -6.48 -20.43 -0.23
C ALA A 138 -6.26 -18.93 0.07
N GLN A 139 -7.33 -18.16 0.24
CA GLN A 139 -7.24 -16.74 0.60
C GLN A 139 -6.86 -16.54 2.06
N GLU A 140 -7.34 -17.38 2.97
CA GLU A 140 -6.97 -17.34 4.39
C GLU A 140 -5.53 -17.78 4.59
N VAL A 141 -5.08 -18.81 3.86
CA VAL A 141 -3.66 -19.23 3.87
C VAL A 141 -2.76 -18.11 3.35
N ALA A 142 -3.10 -17.49 2.20
CA ALA A 142 -2.33 -16.38 1.64
C ALA A 142 -2.28 -15.15 2.58
N LEU A 143 -3.40 -14.84 3.23
CA LEU A 143 -3.47 -13.76 4.22
C LEU A 143 -2.62 -14.09 5.45
N GLY A 144 -2.75 -15.29 6.00
CA GLY A 144 -1.96 -15.75 7.14
C GLY A 144 -0.47 -15.79 6.83
N PHE A 145 -0.09 -16.17 5.61
CA PHE A 145 1.29 -16.10 5.11
C PHE A 145 1.82 -14.67 5.22
N TYR A 146 1.13 -13.69 4.63
CA TYR A 146 1.55 -12.30 4.68
C TYR A 146 1.61 -11.77 6.12
N CYS A 147 0.62 -12.10 6.96
CA CYS A 147 0.60 -11.65 8.35
C CYS A 147 1.78 -12.23 9.15
N ASN A 148 2.17 -13.48 8.90
CA ASN A 148 3.36 -14.06 9.53
C ASN A 148 4.66 -13.40 9.00
N LEU A 149 4.74 -13.03 7.72
CA LEU A 149 5.87 -12.23 7.21
C LEU A 149 6.02 -10.90 7.93
N GLU A 150 4.91 -10.16 8.07
CA GLU A 150 4.92 -8.85 8.73
C GLU A 150 5.28 -8.96 10.22
N LEU A 151 4.86 -10.04 10.89
CA LEU A 151 5.20 -10.32 12.28
C LEU A 151 6.61 -10.91 12.48
N GLY A 152 7.41 -11.06 11.41
CA GLY A 152 8.74 -11.68 11.48
C GLY A 152 8.74 -13.19 11.76
N ARG A 153 7.57 -13.84 11.66
CA ARG A 153 7.35 -15.28 11.89
C ARG A 153 7.63 -16.07 10.61
N PHE A 154 8.88 -16.02 10.18
CA PHE A 154 9.26 -16.54 8.87
C PHE A 154 9.17 -18.07 8.76
N GLY A 155 9.29 -18.81 9.87
CA GLY A 155 9.12 -20.26 9.89
C GLY A 155 7.68 -20.67 9.60
N GLU A 156 6.72 -19.99 10.23
CA GLU A 156 5.29 -20.17 10.02
C GLU A 156 4.89 -19.75 8.61
N ALA A 157 5.46 -18.66 8.10
CA ALA A 157 5.27 -18.26 6.70
C ALA A 157 5.79 -19.33 5.72
N ASP A 158 6.93 -19.97 5.99
CA ASP A 158 7.45 -21.06 5.15
C ASP A 158 6.53 -22.29 5.13
N ILE A 159 5.98 -22.66 6.30
CA ILE A 159 4.99 -23.75 6.40
C ILE A 159 3.76 -23.44 5.54
N LEU A 160 3.20 -22.23 5.67
CA LEU A 160 2.03 -21.82 4.88
C LEU A 160 2.33 -21.75 3.38
N LEU A 161 3.56 -21.42 3.00
CA LEU A 161 4.00 -21.44 1.61
C LEU A 161 4.01 -22.87 1.04
N ARG A 162 4.44 -23.87 1.82
CA ARG A 162 4.36 -25.28 1.44
C ARG A 162 2.91 -25.74 1.32
N ASP A 163 2.05 -25.32 2.24
CA ASP A 163 0.61 -25.61 2.18
C ASP A 163 -0.05 -24.97 0.96
N MET A 164 0.34 -23.76 0.57
CA MET A 164 -0.10 -23.15 -0.69
C MET A 164 0.33 -23.97 -1.91
N ALA A 165 1.55 -24.50 -1.89
CA ALA A 165 2.09 -25.31 -2.99
C ALA A 165 1.36 -26.66 -3.13
N THR A 166 1.05 -27.33 -2.03
CA THR A 166 0.31 -28.60 -2.02
C THR A 166 -1.20 -28.41 -2.21
N GLY A 167 -1.75 -27.27 -1.78
CA GLY A 167 -3.16 -26.89 -1.89
C GLY A 167 -3.62 -26.44 -3.28
N GLY A 168 -2.82 -26.68 -4.32
CA GLY A 168 -3.20 -26.41 -5.72
C GLY A 168 -3.11 -24.94 -6.14
N LEU A 169 -2.41 -24.08 -5.39
CA LEU A 169 -2.11 -22.73 -5.86
C LEU A 169 -1.17 -22.80 -7.09
N PRO A 170 -1.41 -22.01 -8.15
CA PRO A 170 -0.53 -22.04 -9.33
C PRO A 170 0.94 -21.84 -8.99
N ALA A 171 1.83 -22.63 -9.61
CA ALA A 171 3.27 -22.62 -9.34
C ALA A 171 3.90 -21.22 -9.44
N GLU A 172 3.46 -20.41 -10.41
CA GLU A 172 3.87 -19.01 -10.55
C GLU A 172 3.61 -18.20 -9.26
N LYS A 173 2.39 -18.29 -8.70
CA LYS A 173 2.04 -17.60 -7.45
C LYS A 173 2.87 -18.08 -6.27
N VAL A 174 3.10 -19.39 -6.17
CA VAL A 174 3.97 -19.98 -5.15
C VAL A 174 5.40 -19.43 -5.29
N GLY A 175 5.93 -19.35 -6.51
CA GLY A 175 7.23 -18.75 -6.79
C GLY A 175 7.31 -17.28 -6.36
N HIS A 176 6.27 -16.49 -6.64
CA HIS A 176 6.24 -15.09 -6.19
C HIS A 176 6.13 -14.94 -4.68
N ALA A 177 5.36 -15.79 -4.00
CA ALA A 177 5.27 -15.79 -2.54
C ALA A 177 6.60 -16.21 -1.91
N ARG A 178 7.26 -17.24 -2.47
CA ARG A 178 8.61 -17.67 -2.06
C ARG A 178 9.61 -16.54 -2.19
N TRP A 179 9.66 -15.90 -3.35
CA TRP A 179 10.54 -14.74 -3.56
C TRP A 179 10.25 -13.62 -2.57
N PHE A 180 8.98 -13.35 -2.26
CA PHE A 180 8.62 -12.29 -1.33
C PHE A 180 9.00 -12.62 0.13
N LEU A 181 8.92 -13.90 0.52
CA LEU A 181 9.46 -14.40 1.80
C LEU A 181 10.98 -14.21 1.87
N SER A 182 11.69 -14.64 0.83
CA SER A 182 13.15 -14.48 0.70
C SER A 182 13.57 -13.00 0.79
N LEU A 183 12.83 -12.12 0.11
CA LEU A 183 13.01 -10.67 0.22
C LEU A 183 12.87 -10.17 1.66
N TYR A 184 11.82 -10.58 2.39
CA TYR A 184 11.61 -10.18 3.79
C TYR A 184 12.66 -10.72 4.77
N LYS A 185 13.30 -11.85 4.44
CA LYS A 185 14.37 -12.46 5.24
C LYS A 185 15.72 -11.74 5.09
N GLY A 186 15.93 -10.98 4.01
CA GLY A 186 17.27 -10.50 3.66
C GLY A 186 18.05 -11.45 2.74
N ASP A 187 17.40 -12.52 2.28
CA ASP A 187 18.00 -13.53 1.41
C ASP A 187 17.52 -13.26 -0.02
N LEU A 188 18.12 -12.30 -0.74
CA LEU A 188 17.72 -11.99 -2.12
C LEU A 188 18.13 -13.10 -3.11
N ALA A 189 17.56 -14.29 -2.95
CA ALA A 189 17.74 -15.41 -3.85
C ALA A 189 17.24 -15.04 -5.25
N THR A 190 17.91 -15.57 -6.27
CA THR A 190 17.44 -15.54 -7.66
C THR A 190 16.00 -16.04 -7.69
N SER A 191 15.10 -15.18 -8.17
CA SER A 191 13.73 -15.56 -8.42
C SER A 191 13.70 -16.59 -9.57
N GLU A 192 13.63 -17.88 -9.26
CA GLU A 192 13.20 -18.91 -10.24
C GLU A 192 11.71 -18.77 -10.60
N ALA A 193 11.01 -17.74 -10.11
CA ALA A 193 9.62 -17.49 -10.50
C ALA A 193 9.58 -17.18 -12.00
N GLY A 194 9.14 -18.18 -12.79
CA GLY A 194 9.11 -18.19 -14.26
C GLY A 194 8.14 -17.22 -14.93
N SER A 195 8.16 -15.95 -14.54
CA SER A 195 7.38 -14.87 -15.16
C SER A 195 8.09 -13.52 -15.15
N LEU A 196 9.38 -13.47 -14.77
CA LEU A 196 10.17 -12.26 -15.00
C LEU A 196 10.41 -12.13 -16.50
N ASP A 197 10.12 -10.95 -17.03
CA ASP A 197 10.53 -10.55 -18.37
C ASP A 197 12.06 -10.58 -18.43
N GLU A 198 12.63 -11.57 -19.11
CA GLU A 198 14.08 -11.84 -19.12
C GLU A 198 14.87 -10.65 -19.67
N ASP A 199 14.33 -9.95 -20.67
CA ASP A 199 14.95 -8.78 -21.28
C ASP A 199 14.99 -7.61 -20.28
N PHE A 200 13.88 -7.34 -19.60
CA PHE A 200 13.85 -6.29 -18.57
C PHE A 200 14.72 -6.65 -17.36
N GLY A 201 14.70 -7.92 -16.95
CA GLY A 201 15.54 -8.43 -15.87
C GLY A 201 17.02 -8.24 -16.18
N SER A 202 17.45 -8.65 -17.38
CA SER A 202 18.84 -8.49 -17.84
C SER A 202 19.24 -7.02 -17.99
N TYR A 203 18.31 -6.16 -18.41
CA TYR A 203 18.52 -4.71 -18.53
C TYR A 203 18.86 -4.01 -17.20
N LEU A 204 18.34 -4.52 -16.08
CA LEU A 204 18.51 -3.95 -14.72
C LEU A 204 19.50 -4.70 -13.83
N ARG A 205 19.83 -5.95 -14.17
CA ARG A 205 20.71 -6.79 -13.34
C ARG A 205 22.06 -6.12 -13.12
N GLY A 206 22.45 -6.02 -11.85
CA GLY A 206 23.71 -5.39 -11.44
C GLY A 206 23.82 -3.88 -11.72
N GLN A 207 22.72 -3.21 -12.11
CA GLN A 207 22.72 -1.77 -12.34
C GLN A 207 22.43 -1.02 -11.03
N ARG A 208 23.02 0.17 -10.86
CA ARG A 208 22.60 1.15 -9.85
C ARG A 208 21.41 1.92 -10.40
N VAL A 209 20.31 1.90 -9.65
CA VAL A 209 19.03 2.44 -10.12
C VAL A 209 18.60 3.63 -9.26
N ALA A 210 18.43 4.80 -9.87
CA ALA A 210 17.74 5.92 -9.26
C ALA A 210 16.24 5.81 -9.50
N ILE A 211 15.42 5.94 -8.45
CA ILE A 211 13.97 6.05 -8.58
C ILE A 211 13.54 7.43 -8.11
N VAL A 212 12.97 8.23 -9.01
CA VAL A 212 12.57 9.61 -8.73
C VAL A 212 11.07 9.70 -8.58
N GLY A 213 10.63 9.89 -7.34
CA GLY A 213 9.25 10.15 -6.98
C GLY A 213 8.76 11.56 -7.39
N PRO A 214 7.46 11.83 -7.22
CA PRO A 214 6.84 13.05 -7.70
C PRO A 214 6.82 14.19 -6.67
N VAL A 215 7.37 13.99 -5.46
CA VAL A 215 7.36 14.98 -4.37
C VAL A 215 8.31 16.12 -4.73
N LYS A 216 7.87 17.37 -4.54
CA LYS A 216 8.74 18.54 -4.76
C LYS A 216 9.92 18.49 -3.79
N SER A 217 11.11 18.74 -4.30
CA SER A 217 12.35 18.89 -3.54
C SER A 217 13.02 20.19 -3.95
N HIS A 218 13.81 20.72 -3.03
CA HIS A 218 14.69 21.87 -3.27
C HIS A 218 16.16 21.44 -3.30
N ALA A 219 16.44 20.16 -3.08
CA ALA A 219 17.79 19.61 -3.11
C ALA A 219 18.32 19.59 -4.56
N SER A 220 19.55 20.05 -4.73
CA SER A 220 20.25 20.07 -6.02
C SER A 220 20.86 18.70 -6.33
N GLN A 221 20.01 17.71 -6.59
CA GLN A 221 20.36 16.29 -6.73
C GLN A 221 20.25 15.75 -8.16
N GLY A 222 19.97 16.59 -9.15
CA GLY A 222 19.77 16.16 -10.53
C GLY A 222 21.02 15.52 -11.15
N THR A 223 22.22 16.06 -10.89
CA THR A 223 23.49 15.45 -11.35
C THR A 223 23.72 14.07 -10.75
N GLU A 224 23.41 13.89 -9.47
CA GLU A 224 23.53 12.59 -8.80
C GLU A 224 22.54 11.58 -9.38
N ILE A 225 21.28 11.99 -9.60
CA ILE A 225 20.26 11.17 -10.24
C ILE A 225 20.74 10.69 -11.61
N ASP A 226 21.22 11.60 -12.46
CA ASP A 226 21.63 11.27 -13.83
C ASP A 226 22.90 10.41 -13.89
N ALA A 227 23.71 10.39 -12.83
CA ALA A 227 24.92 9.56 -12.70
C ALA A 227 24.63 8.08 -12.39
N HIS A 228 23.38 7.72 -12.11
CA HIS A 228 22.97 6.33 -11.96
C HIS A 228 22.93 5.62 -13.31
N ASP A 229 23.15 4.30 -13.30
CA ASP A 229 23.19 3.52 -14.52
C ASP A 229 21.81 3.48 -15.19
N ARG A 230 20.74 3.52 -14.38
CA ARG A 230 19.34 3.58 -14.80
C ARG A 230 18.55 4.57 -13.95
N VAL A 231 17.71 5.40 -14.59
CA VAL A 231 16.80 6.36 -13.95
C VAL A 231 15.35 5.96 -14.22
N VAL A 232 14.60 5.74 -13.15
CA VAL A 232 13.20 5.34 -13.15
C VAL A 232 12.35 6.50 -12.66
N LYS A 233 11.32 6.88 -13.43
CA LYS A 233 10.33 7.90 -13.02
C LYS A 233 8.91 7.36 -13.16
N PHE A 234 7.93 8.18 -12.81
CA PHE A 234 6.51 7.81 -12.86
C PHE A 234 5.75 8.69 -13.83
N SER A 235 4.92 8.05 -14.68
CA SER A 235 3.94 8.71 -15.54
C SER A 235 4.53 9.74 -16.52
N TYR A 236 5.74 9.51 -17.04
CA TYR A 236 6.36 10.36 -18.06
C TYR A 236 5.43 10.55 -19.27
N GLN A 237 5.38 11.75 -19.84
CA GLN A 237 4.48 12.08 -20.96
C GLN A 237 5.23 12.60 -22.19
N GLY A 238 6.56 12.47 -22.22
CA GLY A 238 7.41 13.07 -23.25
C GLY A 238 7.80 14.52 -22.97
N GLY A 239 8.87 14.98 -23.64
CA GLY A 239 9.41 16.34 -23.54
C GLY A 239 10.00 16.67 -22.17
N GLU A 240 9.92 17.94 -21.77
CA GLU A 240 10.53 18.43 -20.51
C GLU A 240 9.77 18.02 -19.23
N LYS A 241 8.63 17.33 -19.34
CA LYS A 241 7.81 16.99 -18.17
C LYS A 241 8.51 15.93 -17.31
N GLY A 242 8.79 16.27 -16.06
CA GLY A 242 9.53 15.39 -15.15
C GLY A 242 11.04 15.39 -15.41
N ARG A 243 11.53 16.37 -16.17
CA ARG A 243 12.94 16.67 -16.37
C ARG A 243 13.22 18.03 -15.73
N ASP A 244 14.09 18.02 -14.73
CA ASP A 244 14.60 19.23 -14.11
C ASP A 244 16.05 18.94 -13.71
N ALA A 245 16.99 19.64 -14.36
CA ALA A 245 18.41 19.38 -14.20
C ALA A 245 18.88 19.64 -12.76
N LEU A 246 18.17 20.50 -12.03
CA LEU A 246 18.53 20.82 -10.65
C LEU A 246 18.06 19.74 -9.67
N THR A 247 16.78 19.34 -9.72
CA THR A 247 16.18 18.55 -8.63
C THR A 247 15.67 17.16 -9.02
N GLN A 248 15.51 16.88 -10.32
CA GLN A 248 14.94 15.60 -10.79
C GLN A 248 15.85 14.84 -11.76
N GLY A 249 16.94 15.44 -12.22
CA GLY A 249 17.73 14.96 -13.35
C GLY A 249 16.99 15.12 -14.67
N GLN A 250 17.74 15.05 -15.77
CA GLN A 250 17.24 15.09 -17.14
C GLN A 250 16.96 13.70 -17.71
N ARG A 251 17.64 12.67 -17.19
CA ARG A 251 17.55 11.30 -17.71
C ARG A 251 16.29 10.59 -17.21
N ILE A 252 15.71 9.77 -18.08
CA ILE A 252 14.59 8.87 -17.78
C ILE A 252 14.75 7.64 -18.69
N ASP A 253 15.05 6.47 -18.11
CA ASP A 253 15.20 5.23 -18.87
C ASP A 253 13.93 4.37 -18.78
N VAL A 254 13.27 4.38 -17.62
CA VAL A 254 12.07 3.58 -17.35
C VAL A 254 10.99 4.47 -16.75
N SER A 255 9.73 4.27 -17.17
CA SER A 255 8.60 4.94 -16.54
C SER A 255 7.47 3.99 -16.15
N TYR A 256 6.98 4.12 -14.92
CA TYR A 256 5.85 3.35 -14.39
C TYR A 256 4.51 4.07 -14.57
N TYR A 257 3.47 3.34 -14.98
CA TYR A 257 2.16 3.88 -15.30
C TYR A 257 1.02 3.14 -14.59
N ASN A 258 0.16 3.91 -13.93
CA ASN A 258 -1.12 3.42 -13.41
C ASN A 258 -2.19 3.33 -14.51
N ASN A 259 -3.36 2.78 -14.19
CA ASN A 259 -4.44 2.60 -15.16
C ASN A 259 -4.89 3.88 -15.88
N THR A 260 -4.92 5.01 -15.17
CA THR A 260 -5.34 6.28 -15.74
C THR A 260 -4.24 6.87 -16.62
N GLN A 261 -2.97 6.72 -16.21
CA GLN A 261 -1.83 7.25 -16.96
C GLN A 261 -1.49 6.40 -18.17
N SER A 262 -1.61 5.07 -18.09
CA SER A 262 -1.54 4.18 -19.25
C SER A 262 -2.62 4.53 -20.28
N GLN A 263 -3.83 4.90 -19.83
CA GLN A 263 -4.90 5.31 -20.73
C GLN A 263 -4.58 6.60 -21.48
N ARG A 264 -4.18 7.63 -20.73
CA ARG A 264 -3.80 8.91 -21.33
C ARG A 264 -2.66 8.74 -22.31
N LEU A 265 -1.64 7.96 -21.95
CA LEU A 265 -0.50 7.71 -22.81
C LEU A 265 -0.89 6.94 -24.09
N SER A 266 -1.74 5.91 -23.98
CA SER A 266 -2.23 5.18 -25.17
C SER A 266 -3.05 6.06 -26.10
N GLU A 267 -3.78 7.04 -25.56
CA GLU A 267 -4.62 7.98 -26.32
C GLU A 267 -3.81 9.14 -26.92
N SER A 268 -2.60 9.45 -26.42
CA SER A 268 -1.81 10.62 -26.82
C SER A 268 -0.66 10.33 -27.79
N GLY A 269 -0.57 9.11 -28.37
CA GLY A 269 0.53 8.74 -29.28
C GLY A 269 1.82 8.33 -28.55
N TYR A 270 1.79 7.16 -27.90
CA TYR A 270 2.86 6.68 -27.02
C TYR A 270 4.21 6.41 -27.72
N SER A 271 4.26 6.27 -29.04
CA SER A 271 5.48 5.92 -29.80
C SER A 271 6.62 6.93 -29.55
N LYS A 272 6.31 8.24 -29.56
CA LYS A 272 7.31 9.29 -29.29
C LYS A 272 7.88 9.24 -27.87
N VAL A 273 7.07 8.79 -26.91
CA VAL A 273 7.51 8.59 -25.53
C VAL A 273 8.38 7.34 -25.45
N LEU A 274 8.01 6.29 -26.18
CA LEU A 274 8.76 5.03 -26.23
C LEU A 274 10.12 5.17 -26.93
N GLU A 275 10.27 6.10 -27.88
CA GLU A 275 11.57 6.46 -28.48
C GLU A 275 12.55 7.05 -27.45
N GLN A 276 12.03 7.65 -26.37
CA GLN A 276 12.81 8.31 -25.33
C GLN A 276 13.03 7.44 -24.09
N LEU A 277 12.37 6.28 -24.02
CA LEU A 277 12.46 5.35 -22.90
C LEU A 277 13.01 4.01 -23.37
N SER A 278 13.76 3.34 -22.52
CA SER A 278 14.07 1.93 -22.74
C SER A 278 12.86 1.06 -22.42
N TRP A 279 12.09 1.43 -21.38
CA TRP A 279 10.94 0.64 -20.94
C TRP A 279 9.76 1.46 -20.42
N ILE A 280 8.55 0.98 -20.71
CA ILE A 280 7.30 1.39 -20.07
C ILE A 280 6.79 0.23 -19.23
N VAL A 281 6.49 0.50 -17.96
CA VAL A 281 6.01 -0.51 -17.02
C VAL A 281 4.59 -0.20 -16.57
N CYS A 282 3.64 -1.05 -16.93
CA CYS A 282 2.26 -0.95 -16.48
C CYS A 282 2.07 -1.66 -15.14
N ILE A 283 1.51 -0.98 -14.14
CA ILE A 283 1.34 -1.58 -12.79
C ILE A 283 0.28 -2.69 -12.74
N ASN A 284 -0.46 -2.93 -13.81
CA ASN A 284 -1.40 -4.05 -13.92
C ASN A 284 -1.80 -4.34 -15.37
N ARG A 285 -2.52 -5.46 -15.55
CA ARG A 285 -3.02 -5.94 -16.85
C ARG A 285 -3.95 -4.99 -17.58
N LYS A 286 -4.79 -4.23 -16.88
CA LYS A 286 -5.68 -3.26 -17.53
C LYS A 286 -4.85 -2.12 -18.14
N GLY A 287 -3.77 -1.69 -17.47
CA GLY A 287 -2.78 -0.77 -18.02
C GLY A 287 -2.15 -1.32 -19.30
N ARG A 288 -1.56 -2.52 -19.21
CA ARG A 288 -0.85 -3.16 -20.32
C ARG A 288 -1.72 -3.44 -21.55
N SER A 289 -2.99 -3.81 -21.35
CA SER A 289 -3.91 -4.14 -22.43
C SER A 289 -4.35 -2.94 -23.29
N ARG A 290 -3.87 -1.73 -23.00
CA ARG A 290 -4.12 -0.55 -23.83
C ARG A 290 -3.09 -0.34 -24.93
N PHE A 291 -2.00 -1.10 -24.88
CA PHE A 291 -0.94 -1.05 -25.86
C PHE A 291 -0.95 -2.36 -26.66
N PRO A 292 -0.44 -2.35 -27.90
CA PRO A 292 -0.32 -3.56 -28.71
C PRO A 292 0.46 -4.66 -27.97
N SER A 293 0.06 -5.91 -28.15
CA SER A 293 0.72 -7.05 -27.51
C SER A 293 2.12 -7.32 -28.05
N HIS A 294 2.41 -6.91 -29.30
CA HIS A 294 3.72 -7.08 -29.93
C HIS A 294 4.77 -6.05 -29.46
N GLU A 295 4.36 -5.02 -28.71
CA GLU A 295 5.29 -4.02 -28.21
C GLU A 295 6.10 -4.57 -27.03
N GLN A 296 7.35 -4.94 -27.30
CA GLN A 296 8.23 -5.63 -26.34
C GLN A 296 8.73 -4.70 -25.24
N LYS A 297 8.93 -3.41 -25.53
CA LYS A 297 9.39 -2.42 -24.53
C LYS A 297 8.30 -1.99 -23.54
N ILE A 298 7.10 -2.53 -23.66
CA ILE A 298 5.99 -2.29 -22.74
C ILE A 298 5.68 -3.58 -22.00
N ARG A 299 5.95 -3.59 -20.69
CA ARG A 299 5.67 -4.74 -19.82
C ARG A 299 4.65 -4.45 -18.74
N GLN A 300 4.30 -5.49 -18.00
CA GLN A 300 3.42 -5.43 -16.84
C GLN A 300 4.16 -5.97 -15.61
N ILE A 301 3.95 -5.35 -14.45
CA ILE A 301 4.41 -5.94 -13.18
C ILE A 301 3.54 -7.13 -12.77
N TYR A 302 4.15 -8.07 -12.04
CA TYR A 302 3.38 -9.09 -11.33
C TYR A 302 2.76 -8.50 -10.06
N SER A 303 1.43 -8.54 -9.95
CA SER A 303 0.72 -7.96 -8.80
C SER A 303 0.74 -8.91 -7.60
N LEU A 304 1.28 -8.44 -6.47
CA LEU A 304 1.24 -9.15 -5.19
C LEU A 304 -0.10 -9.00 -4.45
N GLN A 305 -1.08 -8.30 -5.01
CA GLN A 305 -2.36 -8.02 -4.33
C GLN A 305 -3.01 -9.27 -3.72
N TRP A 306 -2.91 -10.42 -4.40
CA TRP A 306 -3.54 -11.65 -3.95
C TRP A 306 -2.99 -12.16 -2.61
N LEU A 307 -1.81 -11.72 -2.19
CA LEU A 307 -1.20 -11.98 -0.87
C LEU A 307 -1.56 -10.94 0.19
N LEU A 308 -1.94 -9.72 -0.21
CA LEU A 308 -2.06 -8.59 0.71
C LEU A 308 -3.45 -8.54 1.41
N PRO A 309 -3.53 -8.00 2.64
CA PRO A 309 -4.75 -7.92 3.46
C PRO A 309 -5.78 -6.92 2.90
N ASP A 310 -6.50 -7.33 1.86
CA ASP A 310 -7.52 -6.53 1.17
C ASP A 310 -6.99 -5.12 0.84
N THR A 311 -5.86 -5.03 0.15
CA THR A 311 -5.20 -3.75 -0.22
C THR A 311 -4.24 -3.88 -1.41
N HIS A 312 -3.59 -2.78 -1.79
CA HIS A 312 -2.62 -2.66 -2.88
C HIS A 312 -1.48 -1.72 -2.54
N PHE A 313 -0.28 -2.07 -2.98
CA PHE A 313 0.79 -1.10 -3.15
C PHE A 313 0.40 0.01 -4.16
N ASN A 314 0.83 1.24 -3.89
CA ASN A 314 0.78 2.33 -4.87
C ASN A 314 1.93 2.17 -5.90
N ALA A 315 2.07 3.10 -6.84
CA ALA A 315 3.08 3.00 -7.90
C ALA A 315 4.53 2.92 -7.36
N GLY A 316 4.88 3.66 -6.30
CA GLY A 316 6.21 3.67 -5.70
C GLY A 316 6.61 2.31 -5.13
N PRO A 317 5.92 1.78 -4.09
CA PRO A 317 6.23 0.47 -3.55
C PRO A 317 6.12 -0.67 -4.57
N ASN A 318 5.21 -0.58 -5.55
CA ASN A 318 5.21 -1.55 -6.65
C ASN A 318 6.50 -1.49 -7.47
N ALA A 319 7.01 -0.30 -7.80
CA ALA A 319 8.26 -0.15 -8.53
C ALA A 319 9.44 -0.68 -7.71
N PHE A 320 9.53 -0.35 -6.41
CA PHE A 320 10.61 -0.84 -5.54
C PHE A 320 10.68 -2.37 -5.55
N ILE A 321 9.53 -3.01 -5.30
CA ILE A 321 9.42 -4.48 -5.26
C ILE A 321 9.70 -5.09 -6.65
N ASP A 322 9.17 -4.51 -7.72
CA ASP A 322 9.36 -5.02 -9.09
C ASP A 322 10.82 -4.92 -9.55
N LEU A 323 11.51 -3.82 -9.22
CA LEU A 323 12.92 -3.62 -9.57
C LEU A 323 13.83 -4.57 -8.79
N LEU A 324 13.57 -4.81 -7.49
CA LEU A 324 14.34 -5.76 -6.68
C LEU A 324 14.28 -7.20 -7.22
N ARG A 325 13.22 -7.59 -7.94
CA ARG A 325 13.16 -8.88 -8.63
C ARG A 325 14.23 -9.03 -9.72
N CYS A 326 14.70 -7.91 -10.26
CA CYS A 326 15.68 -7.85 -11.32
C CYS A 326 17.12 -7.81 -10.79
N GLN A 327 17.31 -7.89 -9.46
CA GLN A 327 18.61 -7.92 -8.80
C GLN A 327 19.55 -6.76 -9.23
N PRO A 328 19.12 -5.50 -9.04
CA PRO A 328 20.00 -4.35 -9.24
C PRO A 328 21.16 -4.39 -8.23
N ALA A 329 22.26 -3.70 -8.54
CA ALA A 329 23.35 -3.52 -7.58
C ALA A 329 22.95 -2.65 -6.39
N GLY A 330 21.99 -1.75 -6.58
CA GLY A 330 21.43 -0.90 -5.53
C GLY A 330 20.29 -0.05 -6.08
N ILE A 331 19.37 0.35 -5.20
CA ILE A 331 18.29 1.28 -5.52
C ILE A 331 18.41 2.48 -4.60
N LYS A 332 18.58 3.67 -5.19
CA LYS A 332 18.48 4.94 -4.49
C LYS A 332 17.18 5.65 -4.81
N VAL A 333 16.47 6.05 -3.77
CA VAL A 333 15.13 6.62 -3.86
C VAL A 333 15.19 8.13 -3.61
N PHE A 334 14.76 8.90 -4.61
CA PHE A 334 14.72 10.35 -4.57
C PHE A 334 13.28 10.87 -4.59
N ASN A 335 13.03 12.05 -4.02
CA ASN A 335 11.78 12.79 -4.17
C ASN A 335 10.53 11.97 -3.80
N THR A 336 10.62 11.19 -2.72
CA THR A 336 9.48 10.46 -2.15
C THR A 336 9.47 10.61 -0.64
N ASP A 337 8.27 10.67 -0.07
CA ASP A 337 8.06 10.78 1.37
C ASP A 337 6.91 9.89 1.85
N LEU A 338 6.61 8.85 1.06
CA LEU A 338 5.53 7.90 1.30
C LEU A 338 4.17 8.57 1.61
N MET A 339 3.88 9.68 0.93
CA MET A 339 2.60 10.42 1.00
C MET A 339 2.46 11.32 2.25
N LEU A 340 3.58 11.70 2.89
CA LEU A 340 3.61 12.73 3.92
C LEU A 340 3.50 14.17 3.36
N SER A 341 3.59 14.36 2.05
CA SER A 341 3.26 15.64 1.40
C SER A 341 2.18 15.50 0.33
N ALA A 342 1.38 16.55 0.20
CA ALA A 342 0.39 16.70 -0.87
C ALA A 342 0.96 17.32 -2.15
N GLY A 343 2.06 18.09 -2.04
CA GLY A 343 2.67 18.84 -3.15
C GLY A 343 3.37 17.95 -4.18
N ARG A 344 3.23 18.27 -5.48
CA ARG A 344 3.83 17.51 -6.60
C ARG A 344 4.49 18.45 -7.62
N TYR A 345 5.54 18.01 -8.29
CA TYR A 345 6.21 18.80 -9.35
C TYR A 345 5.25 19.20 -10.50
N ALA A 346 5.58 20.29 -11.19
CA ALA A 346 4.85 20.74 -12.37
C ALA A 346 4.81 19.64 -13.45
N GLY A 347 3.66 19.47 -14.11
CA GLY A 347 3.46 18.41 -15.11
C GLY A 347 2.87 17.10 -14.56
N TYR A 348 2.91 16.85 -13.24
CA TYR A 348 2.14 15.76 -12.63
C TYR A 348 0.64 16.04 -12.58
N ARG A 349 0.24 17.33 -12.55
CA ARG A 349 -1.15 17.79 -12.59
C ARG A 349 -1.30 19.05 -13.43
N LYS A 350 -2.56 19.34 -13.80
CA LYS A 350 -2.95 20.62 -14.40
C LYS A 350 -2.75 21.75 -13.38
N PRO A 351 -2.28 22.94 -13.80
CA PRO A 351 -2.24 24.13 -12.95
C PRO A 351 -3.60 24.40 -12.27
N GLY A 352 -3.60 24.80 -11.00
CA GLY A 352 -4.82 25.09 -10.22
C GLY A 352 -5.58 23.88 -9.66
N ALA A 353 -5.05 22.65 -9.79
CA ALA A 353 -5.67 21.49 -9.18
C ALA A 353 -5.58 21.53 -7.63
N LYS A 354 -6.69 21.24 -6.94
CA LYS A 354 -6.72 21.08 -5.47
C LYS A 354 -5.67 20.07 -5.00
N ASP A 355 -5.13 20.28 -3.81
CA ASP A 355 -4.20 19.35 -3.16
C ASP A 355 -4.76 17.92 -3.10
N ILE A 356 -3.85 16.94 -3.06
CA ILE A 356 -4.24 15.54 -3.07
C ILE A 356 -4.66 15.13 -1.66
N ASP A 357 -5.95 14.89 -1.48
CA ASP A 357 -6.44 14.10 -0.35
C ASP A 357 -6.18 12.61 -0.61
N TYR A 358 -5.18 12.07 0.09
CA TYR A 358 -4.84 10.65 0.01
C TYR A 358 -5.78 9.78 0.82
N THR A 359 -6.57 10.32 1.74
CA THR A 359 -7.41 9.56 2.68
C THR A 359 -8.41 8.68 1.93
N ARG A 360 -9.08 9.22 0.90
CA ARG A 360 -9.95 8.42 0.04
C ARG A 360 -9.22 7.26 -0.64
N SER A 361 -7.97 7.50 -1.04
CA SER A 361 -7.10 6.49 -1.63
C SER A 361 -6.75 5.41 -0.60
N PHE A 362 -6.47 5.82 0.65
CA PHE A 362 -6.13 4.94 1.76
C PHE A 362 -7.25 3.96 2.10
N ILE A 363 -8.46 4.49 2.23
CA ILE A 363 -9.66 3.70 2.52
C ILE A 363 -9.97 2.72 1.37
N LYS A 364 -9.92 3.23 0.13
CA LYS A 364 -10.44 2.49 -1.02
C LYS A 364 -9.44 1.51 -1.61
N THR A 365 -8.14 1.78 -1.53
CA THR A 365 -7.17 1.11 -2.42
C THR A 365 -5.81 0.87 -1.79
N HIS A 366 -5.18 1.86 -1.14
CA HIS A 366 -3.76 1.81 -0.79
C HIS A 366 -3.52 1.95 0.71
N ASP A 367 -3.23 0.87 1.42
CA ASP A 367 -2.97 0.91 2.87
C ASP A 367 -1.63 1.63 3.15
N PRO A 368 -1.62 2.82 3.78
CA PRO A 368 -0.39 3.57 4.01
C PRO A 368 0.51 2.94 5.07
N ILE A 369 -0.06 2.19 6.02
CA ILE A 369 0.67 1.50 7.08
C ILE A 369 1.41 0.30 6.49
N LEU A 370 0.68 -0.54 5.76
CA LEU A 370 1.28 -1.69 5.06
C LEU A 370 2.40 -1.27 4.13
N GLN A 371 2.20 -0.19 3.36
CA GLN A 371 3.22 0.32 2.46
C GLN A 371 4.47 0.75 3.22
N TYR A 372 4.30 1.51 4.31
CA TYR A 372 5.42 1.92 5.14
C TYR A 372 6.16 0.72 5.73
N VAL A 373 5.46 -0.21 6.38
CA VAL A 373 6.07 -1.39 7.02
C VAL A 373 6.85 -2.24 6.00
N THR A 374 6.30 -2.45 4.80
CA THR A 374 7.03 -3.15 3.74
C THR A 374 8.28 -2.38 3.32
N ILE A 375 8.19 -1.08 3.04
CA ILE A 375 9.34 -0.31 2.54
C ILE A 375 10.41 -0.11 3.61
N HIS A 376 10.01 0.17 4.85
CA HIS A 376 10.91 0.26 6.00
C HIS A 376 11.69 -1.04 6.18
N ARG A 377 11.05 -2.20 6.08
CA ARG A 377 11.75 -3.49 6.14
C ARG A 377 12.78 -3.65 5.03
N LEU A 378 12.49 -3.20 3.81
CA LEU A 378 13.45 -3.27 2.70
C LEU A 378 14.64 -2.32 2.91
N TRP A 379 14.39 -1.14 3.48
CA TRP A 379 15.43 -0.19 3.86
C TRP A 379 16.31 -0.74 5.00
N GLU A 380 15.72 -1.31 6.06
CA GLU A 380 16.47 -1.94 7.16
C GLU A 380 17.39 -3.08 6.70
N LEU A 381 17.00 -3.78 5.63
CA LEU A 381 17.80 -4.86 5.03
C LEU A 381 18.85 -4.35 4.03
N GLY A 382 18.96 -3.03 3.82
CA GLY A 382 19.92 -2.41 2.91
C GLY A 382 19.56 -2.55 1.42
N TYR A 383 18.33 -2.94 1.08
CA TYR A 383 17.90 -3.03 -0.33
C TYR A 383 17.57 -1.67 -0.94
N LEU A 384 17.25 -0.69 -0.10
CA LEU A 384 16.89 0.66 -0.47
C LEU A 384 17.74 1.63 0.35
N GLU A 385 18.27 2.64 -0.32
CA GLU A 385 18.74 3.88 0.26
C GLU A 385 17.98 5.04 -0.39
N GLY A 386 18.10 6.26 0.12
CA GLY A 386 17.45 7.41 -0.50
C GLY A 386 18.13 8.74 -0.30
N ASP A 387 17.46 9.78 -0.77
CA ASP A 387 17.82 11.15 -0.46
C ASP A 387 17.52 11.47 1.02
N ALA A 388 18.00 12.63 1.47
CA ALA A 388 17.85 13.04 2.88
C ALA A 388 16.40 12.99 3.37
N ARG A 389 15.42 13.28 2.50
CA ARG A 389 14.00 13.24 2.88
C ARG A 389 13.49 11.81 3.01
N PHE A 390 13.88 10.91 2.11
CA PHE A 390 13.52 9.50 2.23
C PHE A 390 14.11 8.88 3.50
N GLU A 391 15.39 9.12 3.76
CA GLU A 391 16.08 8.64 4.97
C GLU A 391 15.40 9.17 6.24
N GLU A 392 15.12 10.48 6.32
CA GLU A 392 14.36 11.06 7.43
C GLU A 392 13.04 10.32 7.68
N VAL A 393 12.29 9.99 6.62
CA VAL A 393 11.01 9.28 6.75
C VAL A 393 11.17 7.84 7.21
N MET A 394 12.26 7.15 6.81
CA MET A 394 12.54 5.80 7.28
C MET A 394 12.94 5.83 8.76
N GLU A 395 13.82 6.74 9.16
CA GLU A 395 14.30 6.91 10.54
C GLU A 395 13.20 7.27 11.56
N LEU A 396 12.08 7.85 11.12
CA LEU A 396 10.92 8.11 11.99
C LEU A 396 10.39 6.84 12.69
N GLY A 397 10.60 5.66 12.08
CA GLY A 397 9.89 4.45 12.43
C GLY A 397 8.38 4.57 12.27
N LEU A 398 7.66 3.45 12.47
CA LEU A 398 6.21 3.41 12.23
C LEU A 398 5.45 4.43 13.09
N LYS A 399 5.83 4.59 14.37
CA LYS A 399 5.17 5.54 15.28
C LYS A 399 5.35 7.00 14.83
N GLY A 400 6.56 7.39 14.43
CA GLY A 400 6.83 8.73 13.93
C GLY A 400 6.12 8.99 12.61
N TYR A 401 6.13 8.02 11.70
CA TYR A 401 5.40 8.08 10.43
C TYR A 401 3.89 8.25 10.61
N LEU A 402 3.26 7.48 11.50
CA LEU A 402 1.83 7.62 11.81
C LEU A 402 1.50 8.98 12.42
N SER A 403 2.40 9.53 13.25
CA SER A 403 2.25 10.87 13.82
C SER A 403 2.30 11.96 12.73
N GLN A 404 3.17 11.79 11.71
CA GLN A 404 3.19 12.68 10.56
C GLN A 404 1.96 12.53 9.67
N LEU A 405 1.48 11.30 9.41
CA LEU A 405 0.21 11.07 8.72
C LEU A 405 -0.96 11.73 9.44
N GLN A 406 -1.01 11.61 10.78
CA GLN A 406 -2.00 12.28 11.62
C GLN A 406 -1.94 13.80 11.47
N ARG A 407 -0.73 14.38 11.42
CA ARG A 407 -0.57 15.83 11.24
C ARG A 407 -1.03 16.31 9.87
N VAL A 408 -0.75 15.53 8.81
CA VAL A 408 -0.97 15.96 7.41
C VAL A 408 -2.36 15.61 6.91
N HIS A 409 -2.89 14.44 7.28
CA HIS A 409 -4.16 13.89 6.79
C HIS A 409 -5.16 13.57 7.90
N GLY A 410 -4.85 13.89 9.16
CA GLY A 410 -5.77 13.70 10.27
C GLY A 410 -6.93 14.68 10.25
N ALA A 411 -7.81 14.59 11.25
CA ALA A 411 -8.96 15.48 11.41
C ALA A 411 -8.51 16.92 11.73
N HIS A 412 -8.21 17.71 10.69
CA HIS A 412 -7.78 19.11 10.82
C HIS A 412 -8.89 20.14 10.55
N ASP A 413 -9.90 19.85 9.73
CA ASP A 413 -10.99 20.81 9.43
C ASP A 413 -12.39 20.18 9.38
N GLN A 414 -12.47 18.92 9.82
CA GLN A 414 -13.60 18.04 10.08
C GLN A 414 -12.98 16.63 10.02
N ALA A 415 -13.46 15.68 10.84
CA ALA A 415 -13.35 14.28 10.40
C ALA A 415 -13.90 14.26 8.96
N LEU A 416 -13.32 13.53 8.00
CA LEU A 416 -13.85 13.53 6.62
C LEU A 416 -15.28 12.91 6.52
N LEU A 417 -15.98 12.82 7.65
CA LEU A 417 -17.33 12.34 7.94
C LEU A 417 -18.17 13.42 8.61
#